data_AF-A0A2X3AZG6-F1
#
_entry.id   AF-A0A2X3AZG6-F1
#
_cell.length_a   1.000
_cell.length_b   1.000
_cell.length_c   1.000
_cell.angle_alpha   90.00
_cell.angle_beta   90.00
_cell.angle_gamma   90.00
#
_symmetry.space_group_name_H-M   'P 1'
#
loop_
_entity.id
_entity.type
_entity.pdbx_description
1 polymer ?
#
loop_
_entity_poly.entity_id
_entity_poly.type
_entity_poly.pdbx_seq_one_letter_code
_entity_poly.pdbx_strand_id
1 'polypeptide(L)'
;MALYSFIQSLNTNFGTSIFEPVAEELGLKKFDSIKRQASAGDTITKKAQRVIQEIMDNLESANAKPNKQSEIARILEVAQSGETSTIKPTKIDLFLQKDSGVYLIDIKTAKPNKGGFKEFKRTLLTWVASYAYANPHSEIHTFIAIPYNPYEPKPYERWTMAGMLDLEFELKVADEFWDFLGGVGSYAMLLEAFEEVGIEMREEIDEYFKRFNNG
;
A
#
# COMPACT_ATOMS: atom_id res chain seq x y z
N MET A 1 -4.76 21.45 -6.08
CA MET A 1 -3.89 21.91 -4.97
C MET A 1 -4.67 22.14 -3.66
N ALA A 2 -5.78 22.89 -3.64
CA ALA A 2 -6.53 23.16 -2.40
C ALA A 2 -7.09 21.90 -1.70
N LEU A 3 -7.73 21.01 -2.46
CA LEU A 3 -8.25 19.72 -1.98
C LEU A 3 -7.17 18.82 -1.35
N TYR A 4 -5.97 18.89 -1.91
CA TYR A 4 -4.85 18.10 -1.44
C TYR A 4 -4.26 18.62 -0.13
N SER A 5 -4.07 19.94 -0.02
CA SER A 5 -3.71 20.59 1.23
C SER A 5 -4.77 20.36 2.32
N PHE A 6 -6.05 20.29 1.94
CA PHE A 6 -7.14 19.93 2.83
C PHE A 6 -7.03 18.48 3.33
N ILE A 7 -6.88 17.49 2.44
CA ILE A 7 -6.70 16.08 2.83
C ILE A 7 -5.45 15.89 3.71
N GLN A 8 -4.34 16.58 3.41
CA GLN A 8 -3.18 16.58 4.30
C GLN A 8 -3.49 17.20 5.66
N SER A 9 -4.17 18.36 5.69
CA SER A 9 -4.59 19.00 6.94
C SER A 9 -5.49 18.09 7.76
N LEU A 10 -6.44 17.38 7.15
CA LEU A 10 -7.29 16.41 7.85
C LEU A 10 -6.44 15.28 8.45
N ASN A 11 -5.53 14.68 7.69
CA ASN A 11 -4.64 13.62 8.20
C ASN A 11 -3.76 14.12 9.36
N THR A 12 -3.25 15.34 9.30
CA THR A 12 -2.46 15.94 10.39
C THR A 12 -3.32 16.27 11.62
N ASN A 13 -4.56 16.74 11.42
CA ASN A 13 -5.48 17.11 12.50
C ASN A 13 -6.10 15.91 13.21
N PHE A 14 -6.47 14.85 12.49
CA PHE A 14 -7.08 13.65 13.07
C PHE A 14 -6.06 12.66 13.64
N GLY A 15 -4.75 12.90 13.46
CA GLY A 15 -3.67 12.05 13.98
C GLY A 15 -3.68 10.61 13.48
N THR A 16 -4.53 10.30 12.50
CA THR A 16 -4.74 8.98 11.90
C THR A 16 -4.97 9.18 10.40
N SER A 17 -4.55 8.20 9.61
CA SER A 17 -4.79 8.27 8.17
C SER A 17 -6.27 8.01 7.89
N ILE A 18 -6.92 8.91 7.15
CA ILE A 18 -8.31 8.75 6.71
C ILE A 18 -8.44 7.74 5.56
N PHE A 19 -7.32 7.31 4.98
CA PHE A 19 -7.31 6.53 3.75
C PHE A 19 -7.74 5.09 3.96
N GLU A 20 -7.32 4.41 5.02
CA GLU A 20 -7.77 3.03 5.28
C GLU A 20 -9.29 2.94 5.53
N PRO A 21 -9.91 3.79 6.38
CA PRO A 21 -11.37 3.78 6.56
C PRO A 21 -12.13 4.02 5.24
N VAL A 22 -11.71 4.99 4.44
CA VAL A 22 -12.35 5.30 3.15
C VAL A 22 -12.18 4.15 2.17
N ALA A 23 -10.99 3.53 2.14
CA ALA A 23 -10.71 2.38 1.29
C ALA A 23 -11.53 1.15 1.69
N GLU A 24 -11.73 0.93 2.99
CA GLU A 24 -12.59 -0.12 3.52
C GLU A 24 -14.04 0.08 3.05
N GLU A 25 -14.62 1.25 3.29
CA GLU A 25 -16.00 1.56 2.92
C GLU A 25 -16.23 1.43 1.41
N LEU A 26 -15.32 1.98 0.61
CA LEU A 26 -15.41 1.93 -0.85
C LEU A 26 -15.34 0.50 -1.40
N GLY A 27 -14.56 -0.37 -0.75
CA GLY A 27 -14.37 -1.76 -1.18
C GLY A 27 -15.50 -2.72 -0.80
N LEU A 28 -16.39 -2.37 0.14
CA LEU A 28 -17.38 -3.28 0.74
C LEU A 28 -18.30 -3.97 -0.28
N LYS A 29 -18.59 -3.29 -1.41
CA LYS A 29 -19.45 -3.86 -2.47
C LYS A 29 -18.70 -4.83 -3.40
N LYS A 30 -17.37 -4.79 -3.40
CA LYS A 30 -16.51 -5.52 -4.35
C LYS A 30 -15.85 -6.74 -3.71
N PHE A 31 -15.30 -6.59 -2.51
CA PHE A 31 -14.51 -7.61 -1.83
C PHE A 31 -15.34 -8.37 -0.79
N ASP A 32 -15.04 -9.66 -0.60
CA ASP A 32 -15.77 -10.53 0.31
C ASP A 32 -15.36 -10.29 1.77
N SER A 33 -14.11 -9.87 1.99
CA SER A 33 -13.59 -9.47 3.29
C SER A 33 -12.60 -8.33 3.15
N ILE A 34 -12.69 -7.36 4.06
CA ILE A 34 -11.75 -6.25 4.20
C ILE A 34 -11.32 -6.15 5.65
N LYS A 35 -10.03 -5.95 5.89
CA LYS A 35 -9.49 -5.73 7.24
C LYS A 35 -8.42 -4.66 7.21
N ARG A 36 -8.50 -3.71 8.12
CA ARG A 36 -7.43 -2.72 8.35
C ARG A 36 -6.40 -3.25 9.32
N GLN A 37 -5.14 -2.84 9.17
CA GLN A 37 -4.06 -3.12 10.13
C GLN A 37 -3.90 -4.63 10.42
N ALA A 38 -3.99 -5.45 9.37
CA ALA A 38 -3.97 -6.90 9.42
C ALA A 38 -2.55 -7.48 9.58
N SER A 39 -2.48 -8.74 10.02
CA SER A 39 -1.22 -9.49 10.11
C SER A 39 -1.02 -10.36 8.87
N ALA A 40 0.20 -10.38 8.34
CA ALA A 40 0.62 -11.34 7.31
C ALA A 40 0.97 -12.72 7.90
N GLY A 41 0.98 -12.87 9.23
CA GLY A 41 1.58 -14.00 9.93
C GLY A 41 2.90 -13.61 10.60
N ASP A 42 3.38 -14.48 11.48
CA ASP A 42 4.65 -14.32 12.21
C ASP A 42 5.66 -15.43 11.90
N THR A 43 5.29 -16.36 11.02
CA THR A 43 6.11 -17.52 10.69
C THR A 43 6.59 -17.43 9.25
N ILE A 44 7.86 -17.74 9.02
CA ILE A 44 8.48 -17.82 7.69
C ILE A 44 9.48 -18.97 7.66
N THR A 45 9.69 -19.60 6.50
CA THR A 45 10.76 -20.61 6.37
C THR A 45 12.11 -19.94 6.15
N LYS A 46 13.18 -20.53 6.67
CA LYS A 46 14.56 -20.09 6.39
C LYS A 46 14.89 -20.17 4.91
N LYS A 47 14.25 -21.06 4.14
CA LYS A 47 14.39 -21.13 2.69
C LYS A 47 13.76 -19.91 2.00
N ALA A 48 12.53 -19.54 2.37
CA ALA A 48 11.89 -18.33 1.84
C ALA A 48 12.70 -17.08 2.17
N GLN A 49 13.25 -16.96 3.40
CA GLN A 49 14.14 -15.85 3.75
C GLN A 49 15.37 -15.75 2.84
N ARG A 50 16.00 -16.87 2.48
CA ARG A 50 17.13 -16.88 1.54
C ARG A 50 16.70 -16.45 0.13
N VAL A 51 15.58 -16.98 -0.38
CA VAL A 51 15.04 -16.59 -1.68
C VAL A 51 14.73 -15.09 -1.73
N ILE A 52 14.12 -14.54 -0.68
CA ILE A 52 13.88 -13.10 -0.56
C ILE A 52 15.20 -12.34 -0.60
N GLN A 53 16.21 -12.77 0.15
CA GLN A 53 17.52 -12.11 0.15
C GLN A 53 18.19 -12.15 -1.22
N GLU A 54 18.15 -13.29 -1.91
CA GLU A 54 18.68 -13.42 -3.28
C GLU A 54 17.96 -12.51 -4.27
N ILE A 55 16.63 -12.38 -4.18
CA ILE A 55 15.85 -11.44 -5.00
C ILE A 55 16.33 -10.02 -4.72
N MET A 56 16.40 -9.62 -3.45
CA MET A 56 16.86 -8.29 -3.04
C MET A 56 18.27 -7.98 -3.55
N ASP A 57 19.22 -8.89 -3.35
CA ASP A 57 20.62 -8.70 -3.76
C ASP A 57 20.76 -8.50 -5.28
N ASN A 58 19.97 -9.24 -6.07
CA ASN A 58 19.97 -9.12 -7.53
C ASN A 58 19.35 -7.80 -8.01
N LEU A 59 18.29 -7.33 -7.37
CA LEU A 59 17.68 -6.04 -7.69
C LEU A 59 18.61 -4.87 -7.29
N GLU A 60 19.20 -4.94 -6.10
CA GLU A 60 20.10 -3.91 -5.58
C GLU A 60 21.40 -3.79 -6.41
N SER A 61 21.89 -4.92 -6.93
CA SER A 61 23.07 -4.96 -7.80
C SER A 61 22.73 -4.72 -9.29
N ALA A 62 21.46 -4.47 -9.61
CA ALA A 62 20.96 -4.35 -10.99
C ALA A 62 21.27 -5.57 -11.90
N ASN A 63 21.46 -6.75 -11.30
CA ASN A 63 21.65 -8.01 -12.02
C ASN A 63 20.34 -8.55 -12.60
N ALA A 64 19.21 -8.09 -12.07
CA ALA A 64 17.87 -8.42 -12.56
C ALA A 64 16.98 -7.17 -12.53
N LYS A 65 15.92 -7.20 -13.36
CA LYS A 65 14.80 -6.26 -13.26
C LYS A 65 13.71 -6.86 -12.35
N PRO A 66 12.94 -6.03 -11.62
CA PRO A 66 11.84 -6.53 -10.80
C PRO A 66 10.79 -7.23 -11.68
N ASN A 67 10.30 -8.37 -11.21
CA ASN A 67 9.24 -9.13 -11.88
C ASN A 67 8.40 -9.83 -10.81
N LYS A 68 7.26 -9.22 -10.48
CA LYS A 68 6.44 -9.63 -9.34
C LYS A 68 6.02 -11.09 -9.41
N GLN A 69 5.57 -11.52 -10.57
CA GLN A 69 5.05 -12.87 -10.78
C GLN A 69 6.14 -13.93 -10.54
N SER A 70 7.33 -13.74 -11.12
CA SER A 70 8.45 -14.67 -10.96
C SER A 70 8.96 -14.74 -9.52
N GLU A 71 9.00 -13.60 -8.83
CA GLU A 71 9.46 -13.50 -7.45
C GLU A 71 8.50 -14.19 -6.48
N ILE A 72 7.18 -14.00 -6.65
CA ILE A 72 6.16 -14.71 -5.87
C ILE A 72 6.30 -16.21 -6.11
N ALA A 73 6.37 -16.65 -7.37
CA ALA A 73 6.47 -18.08 -7.69
C ALA A 73 7.66 -18.73 -6.97
N ARG A 74 8.85 -18.13 -7.04
CA ARG A 74 10.05 -18.61 -6.33
C ARG A 74 9.87 -18.68 -4.80
N ILE A 75 9.15 -17.73 -4.21
CA ILE A 75 8.87 -17.73 -2.78
C ILE A 75 7.89 -18.84 -2.42
N LEU A 76 6.79 -18.99 -3.17
CA LEU A 76 5.75 -19.99 -2.92
C LEU A 76 6.29 -21.42 -2.98
N GLU A 77 7.23 -21.70 -3.89
CA GLU A 77 7.91 -23.01 -4.00
C GLU A 77 8.56 -23.48 -2.70
N VAL A 78 9.01 -22.54 -1.85
CA VAL A 78 9.72 -22.84 -0.60
C VAL A 78 8.99 -22.37 0.65
N ALA A 79 7.81 -21.78 0.51
CA ALA A 79 7.08 -21.11 1.59
C ALA A 79 6.69 -22.05 2.73
N GLN A 80 6.45 -23.35 2.46
CA GLN A 80 6.10 -24.35 3.48
C GLN A 80 7.21 -25.38 3.76
N SER A 81 8.40 -25.20 3.16
CA SER A 81 9.45 -26.22 3.20
C SER A 81 10.63 -25.86 4.10
N GLY A 82 10.91 -26.75 5.06
CA GLY A 82 12.13 -26.72 5.88
C GLY A 82 11.95 -26.02 7.22
N GLU A 83 13.07 -25.62 7.83
CA GLU A 83 13.09 -25.00 9.16
C GLU A 83 12.44 -23.61 9.12
N THR A 84 11.64 -23.32 10.15
CA THR A 84 10.93 -22.05 10.31
C THR A 84 11.67 -21.10 11.26
N SER A 85 11.35 -19.82 11.14
CA SER A 85 11.73 -18.76 12.07
C SER A 85 10.53 -17.87 12.36
N THR A 86 10.50 -17.31 13.56
CA THR A 86 9.50 -16.31 13.95
C THR A 86 10.00 -14.92 13.57
N ILE A 87 9.16 -14.15 12.90
CA ILE A 87 9.40 -12.77 12.47
C ILE A 87 8.24 -11.88 12.95
N LYS A 88 8.45 -10.56 12.88
CA LYS A 88 7.40 -9.58 13.15
C LYS A 88 7.28 -8.65 11.94
N PRO A 89 6.55 -9.06 10.88
CA PRO A 89 6.35 -8.21 9.72
C PRO A 89 5.64 -6.92 10.12
N THR A 90 5.83 -5.87 9.32
CA THR A 90 4.97 -4.69 9.41
C THR A 90 3.52 -5.10 9.19
N LYS A 91 2.60 -4.36 9.80
CA LYS A 91 1.17 -4.58 9.59
C LYS A 91 0.78 -4.19 8.18
N ILE A 92 -0.17 -4.93 7.63
CA ILE A 92 -0.81 -4.62 6.36
C ILE A 92 -1.85 -3.54 6.63
N ASP A 93 -1.73 -2.37 6.01
CA ASP A 93 -2.67 -1.27 6.22
C ASP A 93 -4.07 -1.66 5.77
N LEU A 94 -4.16 -2.31 4.60
CA LEU A 94 -5.41 -2.80 4.03
C LEU A 94 -5.26 -4.22 3.46
N PHE A 95 -5.98 -5.17 4.06
CA PHE A 95 -6.16 -6.53 3.56
C PHE A 95 -7.50 -6.61 2.84
N LEU A 96 -7.50 -7.14 1.62
CA LEU A 96 -8.71 -7.41 0.84
C LEU A 96 -8.71 -8.87 0.41
N GLN A 97 -9.89 -9.48 0.39
CA GLN A 97 -10.08 -10.83 -0.16
C GLN A 97 -11.24 -10.83 -1.16
N LYS A 98 -11.01 -11.46 -2.31
CA LYS A 98 -12.04 -11.78 -3.29
C LYS A 98 -11.80 -13.19 -3.82
N ASP A 99 -12.75 -14.09 -3.62
CA ASP A 99 -12.61 -15.51 -3.96
C ASP A 99 -11.32 -16.11 -3.33
N SER A 100 -10.42 -16.67 -4.15
CA SER A 100 -9.10 -17.17 -3.73
C SER A 100 -8.01 -16.09 -3.70
N GLY A 101 -8.30 -14.90 -4.24
CA GLY A 101 -7.38 -13.77 -4.33
C GLY A 101 -7.32 -12.98 -3.05
N VAL A 102 -6.10 -12.66 -2.61
CA VAL A 102 -5.85 -11.77 -1.47
C VAL A 102 -4.95 -10.63 -1.90
N TYR A 103 -5.23 -9.43 -1.42
CA TYR A 103 -4.45 -8.23 -1.67
C TYR A 103 -3.94 -7.68 -0.35
N LEU A 104 -2.62 -7.61 -0.19
CA LEU A 104 -1.94 -7.08 1.00
C LEU A 104 -1.31 -5.74 0.63
N ILE A 105 -1.90 -4.66 1.14
CA ILE A 105 -1.62 -3.30 0.65
C ILE A 105 -1.01 -2.47 1.77
N ASP A 106 0.10 -1.80 1.43
CA ASP A 106 0.75 -0.80 2.27
C ASP A 106 0.42 0.59 1.72
N ILE A 107 -0.17 1.47 2.53
CA ILE A 107 -0.61 2.80 2.09
C ILE A 107 0.46 3.83 2.45
N LYS A 108 0.94 4.59 1.47
CA LYS A 108 1.94 5.64 1.66
C LYS A 108 1.39 7.01 1.26
N THR A 109 1.48 7.95 2.20
CA THR A 109 0.97 9.31 2.04
C THR A 109 2.02 10.28 1.46
N ALA A 110 3.31 10.00 1.56
CA ALA A 110 4.36 10.85 1.00
C ALA A 110 5.14 10.13 -0.09
N LYS A 111 5.75 10.90 -1.01
CA LYS A 111 6.75 10.35 -1.95
C LYS A 111 7.81 9.63 -1.12
N PRO A 112 8.01 8.32 -1.30
CA PRO A 112 9.03 7.63 -0.54
C PRO A 112 10.42 8.08 -0.98
N ASN A 113 11.33 8.23 -0.04
CA ASN A 113 12.74 8.51 -0.34
C ASN A 113 13.38 7.30 -1.04
N LYS A 114 14.44 7.51 -1.84
CA LYS A 114 15.12 6.42 -2.59
C LYS A 114 15.50 5.19 -1.72
N GLY A 115 15.81 5.39 -0.43
CA GLY A 115 16.10 4.29 0.50
C GLY A 115 14.87 3.44 0.87
N GLY A 116 13.67 4.03 0.89
CA GLY A 116 12.43 3.35 1.31
C GLY A 116 11.96 2.26 0.35
N PHE A 117 12.35 2.32 -0.93
CA PHE A 117 11.92 1.32 -1.91
C PHE A 117 12.49 -0.09 -1.64
N LYS A 118 13.70 -0.18 -1.06
CA LYS A 118 14.28 -1.46 -0.65
C LYS A 118 13.48 -2.07 0.49
N GLU A 119 13.09 -1.25 1.46
CA GLU A 119 12.28 -1.68 2.60
C GLU A 119 10.89 -2.11 2.16
N PHE A 120 10.27 -1.39 1.22
CA PHE A 120 8.97 -1.76 0.66
C PHE A 120 9.05 -3.08 -0.09
N LYS A 121 10.03 -3.25 -0.99
CA LYS A 121 10.20 -4.51 -1.72
C LYS A 121 10.36 -5.69 -0.75
N ARG A 122 11.22 -5.54 0.25
CA ARG A 122 11.43 -6.57 1.28
C ARG A 122 10.15 -6.84 2.07
N THR A 123 9.39 -5.81 2.42
CA THR A 123 8.10 -5.94 3.12
C THR A 123 7.10 -6.74 2.29
N LEU A 124 6.89 -6.35 1.03
CA LEU A 124 5.98 -7.03 0.10
C LEU A 124 6.34 -8.51 -0.06
N LEU A 125 7.62 -8.83 -0.28
CA LEU A 125 8.08 -10.23 -0.42
C LEU A 125 7.95 -11.02 0.88
N THR A 126 8.20 -10.37 2.03
CA THR A 126 8.06 -10.98 3.36
C THR A 126 6.61 -11.31 3.68
N TRP A 127 5.67 -10.42 3.32
CA TRP A 127 4.24 -10.68 3.44
C TRP A 127 3.81 -11.87 2.59
N VAL A 128 4.28 -11.97 1.34
CA VAL A 128 4.01 -13.15 0.49
C VAL A 128 4.45 -14.43 1.19
N ALA A 129 5.70 -14.50 1.65
CA ALA A 129 6.24 -15.69 2.29
C ALA A 129 5.52 -16.07 3.59
N SER A 130 5.26 -15.09 4.46
CA SER A 130 4.65 -15.34 5.75
C SER A 130 3.17 -15.71 5.63
N TYR A 131 2.44 -15.04 4.72
CA TYR A 131 1.04 -15.34 4.49
C TYR A 131 0.85 -16.71 3.82
N ALA A 132 1.69 -17.03 2.83
CA ALA A 132 1.67 -18.31 2.13
C ALA A 132 1.98 -19.50 3.04
N TYR A 133 2.76 -19.31 4.11
CA TYR A 133 3.05 -20.39 5.06
C TYR A 133 1.76 -20.99 5.65
N ALA A 134 0.84 -20.12 6.08
CA ALA A 134 -0.47 -20.53 6.61
C ALA A 134 -1.54 -20.73 5.52
N ASN A 135 -1.36 -20.13 4.34
CA ASN A 135 -2.34 -20.10 3.26
C ASN A 135 -1.71 -20.47 1.90
N PRO A 136 -1.26 -21.73 1.69
CA PRO A 136 -0.43 -22.12 0.54
C PRO A 136 -1.14 -22.12 -0.81
N HIS A 137 -2.47 -22.05 -0.82
CA HIS A 137 -3.29 -22.09 -2.03
C HIS A 137 -3.89 -20.72 -2.37
N SER A 138 -3.55 -19.67 -1.63
CA SER A 138 -4.03 -18.32 -1.91
C SER A 138 -3.30 -17.70 -3.10
N GLU A 139 -4.05 -16.98 -3.92
CA GLU A 139 -3.47 -16.13 -4.96
C GLU A 139 -3.11 -14.79 -4.31
N ILE A 140 -1.82 -14.61 -3.98
CA ILE A 140 -1.35 -13.48 -3.17
C ILE A 140 -0.88 -12.34 -4.07
N HIS A 141 -1.48 -11.17 -3.86
CA HIS A 141 -1.08 -9.90 -4.48
C HIS A 141 -0.62 -8.94 -3.39
N THR A 142 0.48 -8.22 -3.63
CA THR A 142 0.97 -7.22 -2.68
C THR A 142 1.45 -6.00 -3.43
N PHE A 143 1.03 -4.80 -3.02
CA PHE A 143 1.46 -3.57 -3.67
C PHE A 143 1.44 -2.38 -2.71
N ILE A 144 2.16 -1.33 -3.08
CA ILE A 144 2.11 -0.03 -2.42
C ILE A 144 0.99 0.79 -3.05
N ALA A 145 0.12 1.37 -2.22
CA ALA A 145 -0.88 2.33 -2.64
C ALA A 145 -0.44 3.74 -2.27
N ILE A 146 -0.55 4.68 -3.21
CA ILE A 146 -0.38 6.11 -2.95
C ILE A 146 -1.73 6.77 -3.23
N PRO A 147 -2.47 7.23 -2.20
CA PRO A 147 -3.85 7.70 -2.35
C PRO A 147 -4.05 8.90 -3.28
N TYR A 148 -3.00 9.63 -3.64
CA TYR A 148 -3.07 10.78 -4.51
C TYR A 148 -1.71 11.02 -5.20
N ASN A 149 -1.72 11.77 -6.29
CA ASN A 149 -0.49 12.22 -6.94
C ASN A 149 -0.04 13.57 -6.34
N PRO A 150 1.07 13.64 -5.57
CA PRO A 150 1.53 14.90 -5.00
C PRO A 150 2.03 15.91 -6.05
N TYR A 151 2.23 15.49 -7.31
CA TYR A 151 2.77 16.33 -8.38
C TYR A 151 1.70 16.91 -9.32
N GLU A 152 0.43 16.65 -9.05
CA GLU A 152 -0.68 17.06 -9.89
C GLU A 152 -0.59 18.55 -10.28
N PRO A 153 -0.74 18.93 -11.57
CA PRO A 153 -1.19 18.11 -12.70
C PRO A 153 -0.08 17.33 -13.44
N LYS A 154 1.16 17.34 -12.96
CA LYS A 154 2.24 16.56 -13.57
C LYS A 154 2.07 15.08 -13.21
N PRO A 155 2.38 14.15 -14.14
CA PRO A 155 2.31 12.72 -13.84
C PRO A 155 3.23 12.33 -12.69
N TYR A 156 2.85 11.30 -11.95
CA TYR A 156 3.67 10.78 -10.86
C TYR A 156 5.03 10.29 -11.36
N GLU A 157 6.11 10.74 -10.74
CA GLU A 157 7.48 10.38 -11.14
C GLU A 157 7.82 8.92 -10.76
N ARG A 158 7.50 8.00 -11.66
CA ARG A 158 7.71 6.56 -11.45
C ARG A 158 9.18 6.12 -11.48
N TRP A 159 10.05 6.86 -12.17
CA TRP A 159 11.44 6.45 -12.43
C TRP A 159 12.30 6.31 -11.17
N THR A 160 11.97 7.00 -10.06
CA THR A 160 12.73 6.85 -8.80
C THR A 160 12.57 5.47 -8.17
N MET A 161 11.49 4.74 -8.52
CA MET A 161 11.20 3.38 -8.05
C MET A 161 11.70 2.30 -9.02
N ALA A 162 12.05 2.69 -10.25
CA ALA A 162 12.47 1.77 -11.28
C ALA A 162 13.78 1.07 -10.87
N GLY A 163 13.74 -0.26 -10.76
CA GLY A 163 14.87 -1.11 -10.34
C GLY A 163 14.58 -1.95 -9.11
N MET A 164 13.70 -1.51 -8.20
CA MET A 164 13.31 -2.30 -7.01
C MET A 164 11.89 -2.83 -7.08
N LEU A 165 10.95 -2.04 -7.61
CA LEU A 165 9.53 -2.39 -7.68
C LEU A 165 9.11 -2.63 -9.13
N ASP A 166 8.29 -3.65 -9.32
CA ASP A 166 7.55 -3.89 -10.56
C ASP A 166 6.36 -2.92 -10.60
N LEU A 167 6.53 -1.78 -11.26
CA LEU A 167 5.59 -0.65 -11.13
C LEU A 167 4.20 -0.90 -11.71
N GLU A 168 4.03 -1.96 -12.49
CA GLU A 168 2.73 -2.38 -13.01
C GLU A 168 1.93 -3.14 -11.93
N PHE A 169 2.60 -4.02 -11.18
CA PHE A 169 1.95 -4.92 -10.22
C PHE A 169 2.13 -4.51 -8.75
N GLU A 170 3.12 -3.69 -8.42
CA GLU A 170 3.50 -3.34 -7.05
C GLU A 170 3.25 -1.86 -6.69
N LEU A 171 2.66 -1.07 -7.58
CA LEU A 171 2.31 0.31 -7.31
C LEU A 171 0.96 0.68 -7.91
N LYS A 172 0.10 1.30 -7.09
CA LYS A 172 -1.12 1.97 -7.54
C LYS A 172 -1.17 3.39 -7.00
N VAL A 173 -1.26 4.38 -7.89
CA VAL A 173 -1.28 5.80 -7.52
C VAL A 173 -2.64 6.40 -7.85
N ALA A 174 -3.20 7.19 -6.93
CA ALA A 174 -4.42 7.96 -7.13
C ALA A 174 -5.57 7.12 -7.67
N ASP A 175 -6.04 7.44 -8.89
CA ASP A 175 -7.10 6.73 -9.60
C ASP A 175 -6.86 5.22 -9.69
N GLU A 176 -5.62 4.78 -9.96
CA GLU A 176 -5.30 3.35 -10.03
C GLU A 176 -5.65 2.62 -8.73
N PHE A 177 -5.51 3.27 -7.57
CA PHE A 177 -5.80 2.67 -6.27
C PHE A 177 -7.29 2.72 -5.97
N TRP A 178 -7.91 3.90 -6.08
CA TRP A 178 -9.32 4.08 -5.70
C TRP A 178 -10.27 3.38 -6.66
N ASP A 179 -9.98 3.40 -7.96
CA ASP A 179 -10.81 2.71 -8.94
C ASP A 179 -10.59 1.19 -8.88
N PHE A 180 -9.42 0.73 -8.41
CA PHE A 180 -9.24 -0.68 -8.05
C PHE A 180 -10.16 -1.10 -6.90
N LEU A 181 -10.48 -0.22 -5.95
CA LEU A 181 -11.37 -0.53 -4.83
C LEU A 181 -12.85 -0.43 -5.21
N GLY A 182 -13.29 0.74 -5.69
CA GLY A 182 -14.71 1.05 -5.90
C GLY A 182 -15.20 0.91 -7.34
N GLY A 183 -14.30 0.69 -8.30
CA GLY A 183 -14.60 0.71 -9.73
C GLY A 183 -14.30 2.06 -10.38
N VAL A 184 -14.36 2.10 -11.72
CA VAL A 184 -13.99 3.27 -12.52
C VAL A 184 -14.77 4.52 -12.09
N GLY A 185 -14.07 5.62 -11.85
CA GLY A 185 -14.65 6.90 -11.43
C GLY A 185 -14.77 7.08 -9.92
N SER A 186 -14.36 6.10 -9.12
CA SER A 186 -14.36 6.20 -7.66
C SER A 186 -13.44 7.31 -7.17
N TYR A 187 -12.28 7.49 -7.82
CA TYR A 187 -11.38 8.57 -7.45
C TYR A 187 -12.00 9.95 -7.64
N ALA A 188 -12.67 10.18 -8.78
CA ALA A 188 -13.33 11.45 -9.04
C ALA A 188 -14.45 11.73 -8.02
N MET A 189 -15.29 10.73 -7.75
CA MET A 189 -16.33 10.82 -6.71
C MET A 189 -15.73 11.14 -5.32
N LEU A 190 -14.62 10.52 -4.95
CA LEU A 190 -13.95 10.83 -3.69
C LEU A 190 -13.41 12.26 -3.65
N LEU A 191 -12.83 12.75 -4.77
CA LEU A 191 -12.34 14.12 -4.84
C LEU A 191 -13.50 15.13 -4.69
N GLU A 192 -14.63 14.89 -5.35
CA GLU A 192 -15.84 15.70 -5.20
C GLU A 192 -16.35 15.69 -3.75
N ALA A 193 -16.46 14.52 -3.13
CA ALA A 193 -16.90 14.41 -1.73
C ALA A 193 -15.94 15.12 -0.76
N PHE A 194 -14.63 15.02 -0.96
CA PHE A 194 -13.67 15.75 -0.14
C PHE A 194 -13.74 17.27 -0.36
N GLU A 195 -14.08 17.73 -1.56
CA GLU A 195 -14.26 19.15 -1.85
C GLU A 195 -15.51 19.70 -1.18
N GLU A 196 -16.64 18.98 -1.25
CA GLU A 196 -17.88 19.33 -0.56
C GLU A 196 -17.68 19.43 0.94
N VAL A 197 -17.12 18.39 1.57
CA VAL A 197 -16.82 18.38 3.00
C VAL A 197 -15.84 19.51 3.36
N GLY A 198 -14.86 19.80 2.50
CA GLY A 198 -13.92 20.90 2.71
C GLY A 198 -14.54 22.29 2.62
N ILE A 199 -15.62 22.46 1.86
CA ILE A 199 -16.41 23.70 1.85
C ILE A 199 -17.22 23.84 3.13
N GLU A 200 -17.88 22.76 3.57
CA GLU A 200 -18.71 22.77 4.79
C GLU A 200 -17.87 22.98 6.05
N MET A 201 -16.73 22.30 6.16
CA MET A 201 -15.84 22.39 7.33
C MET A 201 -14.99 23.66 7.35
N ARG A 202 -15.11 24.54 6.35
CA ARG A 202 -14.24 25.73 6.23
C ARG A 202 -14.33 26.63 7.45
N GLU A 203 -15.54 26.88 7.95
CA GLU A 203 -15.74 27.75 9.12
C GLU A 203 -15.10 27.17 10.38
N GLU A 204 -15.26 25.86 10.63
CA GLU A 204 -14.66 25.16 11.77
C GLU A 204 -13.12 25.14 11.71
N ILE A 205 -12.57 24.94 10.51
CA ILE A 205 -11.12 24.95 10.28
C ILE A 205 -10.56 26.36 10.49
N ASP A 206 -11.22 27.39 9.96
CA ASP A 206 -10.82 28.79 10.14
C ASP A 206 -10.88 29.19 11.62
N GLU A 207 -11.90 28.76 12.37
CA GLU A 207 -11.99 28.96 13.82
C GLU A 207 -10.87 28.27 14.59
N TYR A 208 -10.50 27.04 14.20
CA TYR A 208 -9.37 26.33 14.79
C TYR A 208 -8.06 27.09 14.58
N PHE A 209 -7.77 27.55 13.36
CA PHE A 209 -6.52 28.27 13.06
C PHE A 209 -6.44 29.65 13.71
N LYS A 210 -7.57 30.34 13.94
CA LYS A 210 -7.60 31.60 14.71
C LYS A 210 -6.97 31.47 16.11
N ARG A 211 -7.00 30.28 16.71
CA ARG A 211 -6.40 30.02 18.04
C ARG A 211 -4.87 30.10 18.04
N PHE A 212 -4.23 29.94 16.88
CA PHE A 212 -2.77 30.01 16.74
C PHE A 212 -2.27 31.38 16.26
N ASN A 213 -3.16 32.24 15.74
CA ASN A 213 -2.83 33.61 15.31
C ASN A 213 -2.93 34.66 16.45
N ASN A 214 -3.27 34.24 17.67
CA ASN A 214 -3.29 35.09 18.87
C ASN A 214 -2.07 34.87 19.78
N GLY A 215 -0.97 34.33 19.23
CA GLY A 215 0.32 34.12 19.93
C GLY A 215 1.37 35.14 19.52
#